data_AF-A0A392T6F2-F1
#
_entry.id   AF-A0A392T6F2-F1
#
_cell.length_a   1.000
_cell.length_b   1.000
_cell.length_c   1.000
_cell.angle_alpha   90.00
_cell.angle_beta   90.00
_cell.angle_gamma   90.00
#
_symmetry.space_group_name_H-M   'P 1'
#
loop_
_entity.id
_entity.type
_entity.pdbx_description
1 polymer ?
#
loop_
_entity_poly.entity_id
_entity_poly.type
_entity_poly.pdbx_seq_one_letter_code
_entity_poly.pdbx_strand_id
1 'polypeptide(L)'
;LPDDLMFDILTFVPVNCLINSARYVCKLWAATISSSGFAEAHERRARSKHGLYVESFMSGKSSYFLEFKDDVNGQYERIDLGIPQRMGDII
;
A
#
# COMPACT_ATOMS: atom_id res chain seq x y z
N LEU A 1 12.56 3.50 -15.15
CA LEU A 1 12.31 3.64 -13.69
C LEU A 1 13.33 2.77 -12.97
N PRO A 2 13.89 3.19 -11.83
CA PRO A 2 14.72 2.32 -11.00
C PRO A 2 14.03 1.00 -10.68
N ASP A 3 14.80 -0.10 -10.64
CA ASP A 3 14.26 -1.44 -10.46
C ASP A 3 13.56 -1.62 -9.11
N ASP A 4 14.08 -0.99 -8.05
CA ASP A 4 13.47 -1.04 -6.70
C ASP A 4 12.08 -0.37 -6.69
N LEU A 5 11.94 0.76 -7.39
CA LEU A 5 10.63 1.43 -7.51
C LEU A 5 9.66 0.60 -8.34
N MET A 6 10.14 -0.06 -9.40
CA MET A 6 9.30 -0.99 -10.17
C MET A 6 8.85 -2.17 -9.32
N PHE A 7 9.74 -2.74 -8.52
CA PHE A 7 9.44 -3.81 -7.59
C PHE A 7 8.30 -3.38 -6.65
N ASP A 8 8.46 -2.23 -5.98
CA ASP A 8 7.46 -1.70 -5.07
C ASP A 8 6.12 -1.47 -5.76
N ILE A 9 6.10 -0.84 -6.94
CA ILE A 9 4.86 -0.62 -7.71
C ILE A 9 4.16 -1.95 -8.02
N LEU A 10 4.91 -2.96 -8.46
CA LEU A 10 4.34 -4.27 -8.76
C LEU A 10 3.76 -4.95 -7.51
N THR A 11 4.26 -4.65 -6.31
CA THR A 11 3.66 -5.18 -5.08
C THR A 11 2.24 -4.65 -4.81
N PHE A 12 1.87 -3.50 -5.36
CA PHE A 12 0.49 -2.95 -5.25
C PHE A 12 -0.48 -3.57 -6.25
N VAL A 13 0.02 -4.28 -7.27
CA VAL A 13 -0.83 -4.80 -8.34
C VAL A 13 -1.53 -6.08 -7.86
N PRO A 14 -2.84 -6.23 -8.09
CA PRO A 14 -3.55 -7.46 -7.81
C PRO A 14 -2.89 -8.70 -8.44
N VAL A 15 -2.84 -9.80 -7.70
CA VAL A 15 -2.11 -11.02 -8.11
C VAL A 15 -2.61 -11.58 -9.45
N ASN A 16 -3.91 -11.48 -9.73
CA ASN A 16 -4.49 -11.90 -11.00
C ASN A 16 -3.94 -11.08 -12.19
N CYS A 17 -3.77 -9.77 -12.04
CA CYS A 17 -3.17 -8.90 -13.05
C CYS A 17 -1.68 -9.20 -13.24
N LEU A 18 -0.97 -9.54 -12.16
CA LEU A 18 0.44 -9.91 -12.22
C LEU A 18 0.66 -11.18 -13.06
N ILE A 19 -0.11 -12.23 -12.77
CA ILE A 19 0.03 -13.54 -13.41
C ILE A 19 -0.52 -13.56 -14.84
N ASN A 20 -1.64 -12.87 -15.10
CA ASN A 20 -2.29 -12.92 -16.40
C ASN A 20 -1.78 -11.87 -17.40
N SER A 21 -1.11 -10.80 -16.93
CA SER A 21 -0.72 -9.68 -17.80
C SER A 21 0.69 -9.17 -17.53
N ALA A 22 1.01 -8.74 -16.31
CA ALA A 22 2.24 -8.00 -16.03
C ALA A 22 3.51 -8.84 -16.32
N ARG A 23 3.49 -10.14 -16.01
CA ARG A 23 4.63 -11.04 -16.28
C ARG A 23 4.98 -11.17 -17.77
N TYR A 24 4.09 -10.78 -18.68
CA TYR A 24 4.32 -10.86 -20.13
C TYR A 24 4.80 -9.53 -20.74
N VAL A 25 4.93 -8.47 -19.95
CA VAL A 25 5.39 -7.15 -20.43
C VAL A 25 6.87 -7.19 -20.84
N CYS A 26 7.73 -7.75 -19.98
CA CYS A 26 9.14 -7.94 -20.29
C CYS A 26 9.77 -9.04 -19.42
N LYS A 27 10.98 -9.49 -19.81
CA LYS A 27 11.72 -10.55 -19.10
C LYS A 27 12.03 -10.17 -17.64
N LEU A 28 12.35 -8.91 -17.39
CA LEU A 28 12.66 -8.42 -16.04
C LEU A 28 11.44 -8.56 -15.13
N TRP A 29 10.25 -8.13 -15.58
CA TRP A 29 9.03 -8.26 -14.80
C TRP A 29 8.67 -9.73 -14.55
N ALA A 30 8.82 -10.58 -15.56
CA ALA A 30 8.61 -12.02 -15.40
C ALA A 30 9.52 -12.61 -14.31
N ALA A 31 10.81 -12.26 -14.34
CA ALA A 31 11.79 -12.72 -13.37
C ALA A 31 11.49 -12.18 -11.96
N THR A 32 11.17 -10.89 -11.83
CA THR A 32 10.80 -10.25 -10.56
C THR A 32 9.57 -10.92 -9.96
N ILE A 33 8.47 -11.04 -10.70
CA ILE A 33 7.20 -11.62 -10.23
C ILE A 33 7.37 -13.09 -9.84
N SER A 34 8.29 -13.81 -10.49
CA SER A 34 8.56 -15.23 -10.22
C SER A 34 9.58 -15.45 -9.09
N SER A 35 10.16 -14.39 -8.52
CA SER A 35 11.13 -14.49 -7.44
C SER A 35 10.45 -14.71 -6.08
N SER A 36 11.10 -15.47 -5.19
CA SER A 36 10.59 -15.68 -3.81
C SER A 36 10.52 -14.38 -3.02
N GLY A 37 11.53 -13.51 -3.17
CA GLY A 37 11.56 -12.20 -2.48
C GLY A 37 10.37 -11.32 -2.86
N PHE A 38 9.94 -11.35 -4.13
CA PHE A 38 8.73 -10.65 -4.55
C PHE A 38 7.46 -11.27 -3.95
N ALA A 39 7.33 -12.59 -3.94
CA ALA A 39 6.17 -13.27 -3.36
C ALA A 39 6.01 -12.93 -1.86
N GLU A 40 7.09 -12.93 -1.09
CA GLU A 40 7.08 -12.54 0.32
C GLU A 40 6.71 -11.06 0.52
N ALA A 41 7.24 -10.17 -0.32
CA ALA A 41 6.93 -8.74 -0.26
C ALA A 41 5.47 -8.47 -0.63
N HIS A 42 4.96 -9.12 -1.67
CA HIS A 42 3.58 -9.02 -2.13
C HIS A 42 2.61 -9.54 -1.05
N GLU A 43 2.89 -10.70 -0.44
CA GLU A 43 2.07 -11.25 0.62
C GLU A 43 2.06 -10.35 1.87
N ARG A 44 3.22 -9.85 2.29
CA ARG A 44 3.33 -8.93 3.44
C ARG A 44 2.52 -7.67 3.21
N ARG A 45 2.53 -7.16 1.98
CA ARG A 45 1.70 -6.02 1.58
C ARG A 45 0.22 -6.38 1.56
N ALA A 46 -0.18 -7.53 1.03
CA ALA A 46 -1.58 -7.98 1.04
C ALA A 46 -2.13 -8.11 2.47
N ARG A 47 -1.30 -8.48 3.44
CA ARG A 47 -1.65 -8.52 4.88
C ARG A 47 -1.67 -7.15 5.55
N SER A 48 -1.15 -6.11 4.89
CA SER A 48 -1.14 -4.76 5.44
C SER A 48 -2.51 -4.15 5.24
N LYS A 49 -3.01 -3.47 6.29
CA LYS A 49 -4.28 -2.74 6.22
C LYS A 49 -4.15 -1.62 5.19
N HIS A 50 -4.82 -1.75 4.06
CA HIS A 50 -4.83 -0.71 3.04
C HIS A 50 -5.73 0.42 3.51
N GLY A 51 -5.29 1.66 3.36
CA GLY A 51 -6.08 2.77 3.84
C GLY A 51 -5.43 4.13 3.66
N LEU A 52 -6.16 5.17 4.06
CA LEU A 52 -5.71 6.55 3.99
C LEU A 52 -5.54 7.12 5.40
N TYR A 53 -4.37 7.67 5.67
CA TYR A 53 -4.17 8.54 6.82
C TYR A 53 -4.74 9.92 6.52
N VAL A 54 -5.62 10.42 7.38
CA VAL A 54 -6.24 11.73 7.26
C VAL A 54 -5.96 12.55 8.52
N GLU A 55 -5.39 13.73 8.33
CA GLU A 55 -5.09 14.68 9.40
C GLU A 55 -5.76 16.03 9.12
N SER A 56 -6.44 16.58 10.12
CA SER A 56 -6.98 17.94 10.05
C SER A 56 -5.93 18.96 10.49
N PHE A 57 -5.25 19.59 9.53
CA PHE A 57 -4.29 20.67 9.80
C PHE A 57 -4.93 21.93 10.40
N MET A 58 -6.22 22.17 10.13
CA MET A 58 -6.96 23.35 10.61
C MET A 58 -7.33 23.28 12.09
N SER A 59 -7.55 22.08 12.62
CA SER A 59 -7.95 21.89 14.03
C SER A 59 -6.85 21.32 14.90
N GLY A 60 -5.82 20.69 14.30
CA GLY A 60 -4.68 20.09 15.00
C GLY A 60 -5.05 19.00 16.01
N LYS A 61 -6.32 18.57 16.04
CA LYS A 61 -6.91 17.82 17.15
C LYS A 61 -7.43 16.44 16.75
N SER A 62 -7.40 16.10 15.48
CA SER A 62 -7.90 14.82 15.02
C SER A 62 -7.11 14.33 13.81
N SER A 63 -6.58 13.13 13.98
CA SER A 63 -6.11 12.27 12.90
C SER A 63 -6.83 10.93 12.98
N TYR A 64 -7.07 10.32 11.84
CA TYR A 64 -7.67 9.01 11.73
C TYR A 64 -7.16 8.27 10.50
N PHE A 65 -7.21 6.94 10.56
CA PHE A 65 -6.92 6.07 9.43
C PHE A 65 -8.22 5.50 8.88
N LEU A 66 -8.45 5.66 7.58
CA LEU A 66 -9.54 5.03 6.85
C LEU A 66 -9.04 3.72 6.28
N GLU A 67 -9.32 2.61 6.93
CA GLU A 67 -9.02 1.28 6.42
C GLU A 67 -10.06 0.89 5.36
N PHE A 68 -9.58 0.55 4.16
CA PHE A 68 -10.39 -0.05 3.11
C PHE A 68 -10.50 -1.53 3.40
N LYS A 69 -11.73 -2.03 3.57
CA LYS A 69 -11.96 -3.45 3.66
C LYS A 69 -12.16 -4.04 2.28
N ASP A 70 -11.63 -5.24 2.08
CA ASP A 70 -11.71 -5.98 0.81
C ASP A 70 -13.11 -6.59 0.57
N ASP A 71 -14.06 -6.45 1.51
CA ASP A 71 -15.43 -6.92 1.30
C ASP A 71 -16.21 -6.01 0.35
N VAL A 72 -16.94 -6.65 -0.56
CA VAL A 72 -17.59 -6.14 -1.78
C VAL A 72 -18.59 -4.99 -1.54
N ASN A 73 -18.79 -4.55 -0.30
CA ASN A 73 -19.81 -3.59 0.07
C ASN A 73 -19.30 -2.15 0.29
N GLY A 74 -18.03 -1.87 -0.05
CA GLY A 74 -17.46 -0.52 0.00
C GLY A 74 -17.41 0.08 1.41
N GLN A 75 -17.40 -0.77 2.44
CA GLN A 75 -17.32 -0.34 3.82
C GLN A 75 -15.87 0.02 4.17
N TYR A 76 -15.70 1.21 4.74
CA TYR A 76 -14.43 1.64 5.30
C TYR A 76 -14.55 1.68 6.83
N GLU A 77 -13.49 1.30 7.52
CA GLU A 77 -13.40 1.42 8.97
C GLU A 77 -12.54 2.62 9.32
N ARG A 78 -13.10 3.54 10.12
CA ARG A 78 -12.37 4.70 10.63
C ARG A 78 -11.76 4.33 11.97
N ILE A 79 -10.43 4.39 12.04
CA ILE A 79 -9.66 4.19 13.25
C ILE A 79 -9.18 5.57 13.72
N ASP A 80 -9.78 6.10 14.79
CA ASP A 80 -9.34 7.37 15.36
C ASP A 80 -7.97 7.21 16.04
N LEU A 81 -6.99 7.99 15.57
CA LEU A 81 -5.61 7.97 16.07
C LEU A 81 -5.35 9.10 17.09
N GLY A 82 -6.36 9.92 17.37
CA GLY A 82 -6.27 11.03 18.31
C GLY A 82 -5.47 12.21 17.76
N ILE A 83 -4.84 12.95 18.68
CA ILE A 83 -4.04 14.13 18.34
C ILE A 83 -2.72 13.63 17.72
N PRO A 84 -2.42 13.98 16.46
CA PRO A 84 -1.19 13.56 15.81
C PRO A 84 0.02 14.11 16.58
N GLN A 85 0.97 13.25 16.91
CA GLN A 85 2.27 13.68 17.41
C GLN A 85 3.01 14.31 16.25
N ARG A 86 2.94 15.64 16.13
CA ARG A 86 3.79 16.36 15.17
C ARG A 86 5.23 16.01 15.51
N MET A 87 5.93 15.40 14.54
CA MET A 87 7.39 15.41 14.51
C MET A 87 7.79 16.87 14.71
N GLY A 88 8.51 17.15 15.80
CA GLY A 88 8.72 18.51 16.29
C GLY A 88 9.07 19.48 15.17
N ASP A 89 8.53 20.70 15.25
CA ASP A 89 8.83 21.76 14.29
C ASP A 89 10.35 21.81 14.09
N ILE A 90 10.82 21.58 12.86
CA ILE A 90 12.20 21.84 12.51
C ILE A 90 12.35 23.36 12.56
N ILE A 91 12.93 23.82 13.67
CA ILE A 91 13.29 25.22 13.93
C ILE A 91 14.27 25.71 12.86
#